data_AF-A0A0W1B2M2-F1
#
_entry.id   AF-A0A0W1B2M2-F1
#
_cell.length_a   1.000
_cell.length_b   1.000
_cell.length_c   1.000
_cell.angle_alpha   90.00
_cell.angle_beta   90.00
_cell.angle_gamma   90.00
#
_symmetry.space_group_name_H-M   'P 1'
#
loop_
_entity.id
_entity.type
_entity.pdbx_description
1 polymer ?
#
loop_
_entity_poly.entity_id
_entity_poly.type
_entity_poly.pdbx_seq_one_letter_code
_entity_poly.pdbx_strand_id
1 'polypeptide(L)'
;MLAYELYPSAFVSAVTIPESDGHMPDVLLECKVELDWLFKMQDYRTGGVYHKLTTLSFPDLDVMPEDDAADLYFSPVSATATGDFAGVMAMAARMYEPFDSVYAKKCLDAATLAWEWLVQHPDAPGFTNPPEISTGEYGDGNDKDERYWAAAELYRTTGKEEYHEAVLQLAQLSFSKSSLGWADMGGYGTLAYLLNGGDQADRALYASLKEGLLDEGERLVEQSREDGYRISLKEDDYIWGSNMLVMNNAMLLLLAEYFSGDSRFADCALDHLHYLMGRNILDISYVTGFGNRPVMHPHHRPSVGDHVVDPVPGLVSGGPDRGLYDEYVVEHLQGKPAAQCFADHELSYSTNEVTIYWNSPAVFVTARFNQ
;
A
#
# COMPACT_ATOMS: atom_id res chain seq x y z
N MET A 1 5.15 -8.27 0.44
CA MET A 1 4.87 -9.64 0.94
C MET A 1 3.76 -10.38 0.19
N LEU A 2 2.54 -9.82 0.04
CA LEU A 2 1.44 -10.51 -0.68
C LEU A 2 1.80 -10.92 -2.12
N ALA A 3 2.55 -10.08 -2.83
CA ALA A 3 3.03 -10.38 -4.17
C ALA A 3 3.88 -11.67 -4.20
N TYR A 4 4.78 -11.82 -3.23
CA TYR A 4 5.60 -13.03 -3.08
C TYR A 4 4.76 -14.25 -2.69
N GLU A 5 3.79 -14.08 -1.79
CA GLU A 5 2.92 -15.17 -1.35
C GLU A 5 2.12 -15.78 -2.51
N LEU A 6 1.55 -14.95 -3.39
CA LEU A 6 0.70 -15.41 -4.50
C LEU A 6 1.48 -15.69 -5.79
N TYR A 7 2.60 -15.01 -6.02
CA TYR A 7 3.39 -15.12 -7.25
C TYR A 7 4.89 -15.35 -6.95
N PRO A 8 5.26 -16.40 -6.18
CA PRO A 8 6.66 -16.61 -5.78
C PRO A 8 7.60 -16.82 -6.97
N SER A 9 7.09 -17.34 -8.10
CA SER A 9 7.89 -17.56 -9.32
C SER A 9 8.43 -16.27 -9.94
N ALA A 10 7.74 -15.14 -9.75
CA ALA A 10 8.17 -13.84 -10.25
C ALA A 10 9.43 -13.30 -9.53
N PHE A 11 9.79 -13.90 -8.40
CA PHE A 11 10.88 -13.45 -7.52
C PHE A 11 12.04 -14.44 -7.41
N VAL A 12 12.15 -15.38 -8.37
CA VAL A 12 13.25 -16.36 -8.41
C VAL A 12 14.55 -15.72 -8.91
N SER A 13 14.44 -14.73 -9.79
CA SER A 13 15.61 -13.99 -10.27
C SER A 13 16.02 -12.94 -9.24
N ALA A 14 17.29 -12.98 -8.83
CA ALA A 14 17.84 -11.97 -7.93
C ALA A 14 17.84 -10.59 -8.61
N VAL A 15 17.39 -9.57 -7.87
CA VAL A 15 17.54 -8.15 -8.23
C VAL A 15 18.96 -7.68 -7.87
N THR A 16 19.62 -8.36 -6.94
CA THR A 16 20.97 -8.05 -6.41
C THR A 16 20.99 -6.74 -5.62
N ILE A 17 20.35 -6.76 -4.45
CA ILE A 17 20.37 -5.67 -3.47
C ILE A 17 21.55 -5.85 -2.50
N PRO A 18 21.94 -4.82 -1.72
CA PRO A 18 23.03 -4.94 -0.73
C PRO A 18 22.86 -6.10 0.26
N GLU A 19 21.62 -6.46 0.58
CA GLU A 19 21.22 -7.51 1.50
C GLU A 19 21.21 -8.92 0.88
N SER A 20 21.35 -9.06 -0.45
CA SER A 20 21.24 -10.34 -1.16
C SER A 20 22.18 -11.41 -0.59
N ASP A 21 21.60 -12.52 -0.14
CA ASP A 21 22.32 -13.62 0.51
C ASP A 21 22.28 -14.95 -0.28
N GLY A 22 21.55 -14.98 -1.40
CA GLY A 22 21.37 -16.15 -2.25
C GLY A 22 20.44 -17.24 -1.68
N HIS A 23 19.75 -16.98 -0.58
CA HIS A 23 18.86 -17.92 0.12
C HIS A 23 17.44 -17.37 0.27
N MET A 24 17.30 -16.17 0.83
CA MET A 24 16.03 -15.49 0.95
C MET A 24 15.74 -14.73 -0.36
N PRO A 25 14.51 -14.80 -0.92
CA PRO A 25 14.15 -13.99 -2.08
C PRO A 25 14.40 -12.50 -1.82
N ASP A 26 15.07 -11.81 -2.74
CA ASP A 26 15.46 -10.40 -2.58
C ASP A 26 14.27 -9.49 -2.24
N VAL A 27 13.06 -9.79 -2.74
CA VAL A 27 11.84 -9.04 -2.40
C VAL A 27 11.48 -9.14 -0.90
N LEU A 28 11.78 -10.26 -0.25
CA LEU A 28 11.61 -10.41 1.19
C LEU A 28 12.75 -9.73 1.95
N LEU A 29 13.98 -9.78 1.44
CA LEU A 29 15.08 -9.01 2.02
C LEU A 29 14.80 -7.51 2.00
N GLU A 30 14.25 -6.98 0.90
CA GLU A 30 13.78 -5.59 0.79
C GLU A 30 12.68 -5.29 1.82
N CYS A 31 11.66 -6.16 1.93
CA CYS A 31 10.63 -6.01 2.96
C CYS A 31 11.22 -6.01 4.38
N LYS A 32 12.30 -6.77 4.62
CA LYS A 32 12.95 -6.88 5.93
C LYS A 32 13.56 -5.56 6.36
N VAL A 33 14.07 -4.75 5.44
CA VAL A 33 14.61 -3.41 5.74
C VAL A 33 13.53 -2.53 6.39
N GLU A 34 12.33 -2.50 5.81
CA GLU A 34 11.19 -1.77 6.34
C GLU A 34 10.71 -2.33 7.68
N LEU A 35 10.59 -3.66 7.79
CA LEU A 35 10.18 -4.32 9.04
C LEU A 35 11.18 -4.05 10.18
N ASP A 36 12.48 -4.00 9.88
CA ASP A 36 13.54 -3.66 10.83
C ASP A 36 13.48 -2.20 11.31
N TRP A 37 13.00 -1.29 10.46
CA TRP A 37 12.65 0.06 10.86
C TRP A 37 11.37 0.08 11.72
N LEU A 38 10.31 -0.60 11.31
CA LEU A 38 9.04 -0.68 12.05
C LEU A 38 9.23 -1.19 13.48
N PHE A 39 10.12 -2.17 13.72
CA PHE A 39 10.44 -2.61 15.09
C PHE A 39 10.93 -1.48 16.00
N LYS A 40 11.59 -0.45 15.45
CA LYS A 40 12.07 0.72 16.21
C LYS A 40 10.93 1.72 16.51
N MET A 41 9.81 1.60 15.80
CA MET A 41 8.62 2.45 15.96
C MET A 41 7.67 1.95 17.05
N GLN A 42 7.81 0.70 17.52
CA GLN A 42 7.01 0.17 18.61
C GLN A 42 7.60 0.56 19.98
N ASP A 43 6.79 1.15 20.86
CA ASP A 43 7.15 1.31 22.27
C ASP A 43 7.08 -0.05 22.98
N TYR A 44 8.22 -0.70 23.14
CA TYR A 44 8.34 -2.03 23.76
C TYR A 44 7.75 -2.14 25.19
N ARG A 45 7.48 -1.01 25.86
CA ARG A 45 6.89 -0.99 27.21
C ARG A 45 5.37 -1.12 27.19
N THR A 46 4.73 -0.64 26.11
CA THR A 46 3.27 -0.55 26.01
C THR A 46 2.70 -1.38 24.86
N GLY A 47 3.47 -1.59 23.79
CA GLY A 47 3.04 -2.25 22.55
C GLY A 47 2.52 -1.30 21.48
N GLY A 48 2.20 -0.06 21.84
CA GLY A 48 1.74 0.96 20.91
C GLY A 48 2.85 1.42 19.96
N VAL A 49 2.45 1.89 18.78
CA VAL A 49 3.38 2.25 17.69
C VAL A 49 3.29 3.73 17.39
N TYR A 50 4.45 4.40 17.40
CA TYR A 50 4.58 5.82 17.02
C TYR A 50 4.14 6.01 15.57
N HIS A 51 3.32 7.04 15.32
CA HIS A 51 2.67 7.20 14.01
C HIS A 51 3.66 7.47 12.86
N LYS A 52 4.70 8.27 13.12
CA LYS A 52 5.75 8.59 12.14
C LYS A 52 7.00 9.13 12.84
N LEU A 53 8.13 9.11 12.13
CA LEU A 53 9.40 9.71 12.53
C LEU A 53 9.83 10.67 11.43
N THR A 54 9.77 11.98 11.71
CA THR A 54 10.10 13.02 10.71
C THR A 54 10.83 14.17 11.37
N THR A 55 11.43 15.05 10.55
CA THR A 55 11.73 16.42 10.96
C THR A 55 10.43 17.19 11.24
N LEU A 56 10.50 18.39 11.83
CA LEU A 56 9.30 19.20 12.11
C LEU A 56 8.62 19.74 10.83
N SER A 57 9.39 19.94 9.77
CA SER A 57 8.95 20.47 8.49
C SER A 57 9.76 19.86 7.36
N PHE A 58 9.16 19.78 6.17
CA PHE A 58 9.85 19.31 4.98
C PHE A 58 11.13 20.13 4.70
N PRO A 59 12.25 19.49 4.34
CA PRO A 59 13.39 20.21 3.80
C PRO A 59 13.10 20.69 2.37
N ASP A 60 13.93 21.59 1.86
CA ASP A 60 13.86 22.05 0.47
C ASP A 60 13.98 20.87 -0.52
N LEU A 61 13.49 21.07 -1.75
CA LEU A 61 13.33 19.97 -2.71
C LEU A 61 14.66 19.43 -3.25
N ASP A 62 15.73 20.21 -3.20
CA ASP A 62 17.08 19.86 -3.65
C ASP A 62 17.98 19.30 -2.53
N VAL A 63 17.46 19.14 -1.31
CA VAL A 63 18.23 18.59 -0.18
C VAL A 63 18.39 17.08 -0.33
N MET A 64 19.65 16.63 -0.42
CA MET A 64 20.01 15.22 -0.44
C MET A 64 19.82 14.57 0.95
N PRO A 65 19.52 13.26 1.03
CA PRO A 65 19.26 12.58 2.29
C PRO A 65 20.38 12.71 3.33
N GLU A 66 21.65 12.70 2.91
CA GLU A 66 22.81 12.87 3.80
C GLU A 66 22.98 14.30 4.33
N ASP A 67 22.34 15.28 3.69
CA ASP A 67 22.42 16.70 4.04
C ASP A 67 21.20 17.19 4.85
N ASP A 68 20.12 16.40 4.94
CA ASP A 68 19.00 16.66 5.86
C ASP A 68 19.42 16.38 7.32
N ALA A 69 20.09 17.35 7.91
CA ALA A 69 20.67 17.26 9.25
C ALA A 69 19.74 17.75 10.37
N ALA A 70 18.45 17.99 10.09
CA ALA A 70 17.50 18.41 11.12
C ALA A 70 17.17 17.27 12.09
N ASP A 71 16.83 17.63 13.34
CA ASP A 71 16.47 16.64 14.36
C ASP A 71 15.21 15.85 13.95
N LEU A 72 15.21 14.55 14.25
CA LEU A 72 14.07 13.66 14.03
C LEU A 72 13.19 13.56 15.28
N TYR A 73 11.88 13.60 15.07
CA TYR A 73 10.86 13.58 16.11
C TYR A 73 9.88 12.43 15.87
N PHE A 74 9.71 11.59 16.89
CA PHE A 74 8.60 10.65 16.92
C PHE A 74 7.30 11.42 17.15
N SER A 75 6.37 11.28 16.21
CA SER A 75 4.99 11.66 16.45
C SER A 75 4.32 10.69 17.44
N PRO A 76 3.28 11.13 18.18
CA PRO A 76 2.61 10.28 19.16
C PRO A 76 2.17 8.92 18.63
N VAL A 77 2.01 7.97 19.55
CA VAL A 77 1.38 6.67 19.27
C VAL A 77 -0.05 6.88 18.77
N SER A 78 -0.46 6.10 17.77
CA SER A 78 -1.82 6.11 17.24
C SER A 78 -2.38 4.70 17.10
N ALA A 79 -3.71 4.56 17.16
CA ALA A 79 -4.35 3.26 17.03
C ALA A 79 -4.23 2.69 15.61
N THR A 80 -4.32 3.53 14.58
CA THR A 80 -4.15 3.14 13.17
C THR A 80 -2.76 2.56 12.93
N ALA A 81 -1.69 3.29 13.29
CA ALA A 81 -0.32 2.79 13.16
C ALA A 81 -0.07 1.49 13.96
N THR A 82 -0.71 1.35 15.13
CA THR A 82 -0.57 0.14 15.95
C THR A 82 -1.31 -1.06 15.32
N GLY A 83 -2.48 -0.83 14.72
CA GLY A 83 -3.23 -1.83 13.96
C GLY A 83 -2.51 -2.29 12.70
N ASP A 84 -2.02 -1.34 11.90
CA ASP A 84 -1.24 -1.65 10.70
C ASP A 84 0.04 -2.42 11.02
N PHE A 85 0.75 -2.00 12.05
CA PHE A 85 1.93 -2.70 12.55
C PHE A 85 1.60 -4.12 12.99
N ALA A 86 0.50 -4.33 13.71
CA ALA A 86 0.07 -5.66 14.13
C ALA A 86 -0.24 -6.55 12.92
N GLY A 87 -0.96 -6.03 11.92
CA GLY A 87 -1.27 -6.73 10.67
C GLY A 87 0.00 -7.14 9.89
N VAL A 88 0.88 -6.17 9.60
CA VAL A 88 2.10 -6.43 8.83
C VAL A 88 3.08 -7.36 9.56
N MET A 89 3.23 -7.22 10.88
CA MET A 89 4.10 -8.10 11.67
C MET A 89 3.54 -9.52 11.79
N ALA A 90 2.22 -9.67 11.92
CA ALA A 90 1.59 -10.98 11.90
C ALA A 90 1.75 -11.67 10.53
N MET A 91 1.63 -10.91 9.43
CA MET A 91 1.92 -11.41 8.09
C MET A 91 3.38 -11.84 7.95
N ALA A 92 4.32 -10.98 8.40
CA ALA A 92 5.75 -11.25 8.34
C ALA A 92 6.11 -12.53 9.11
N ALA A 93 5.53 -12.76 10.29
CA ALA A 93 5.76 -13.98 11.04
C ALA A 93 5.54 -15.26 10.22
N ARG A 94 4.49 -15.32 9.37
CA ARG A 94 4.30 -16.48 8.47
C ARG A 94 5.28 -16.50 7.31
N MET A 95 5.54 -15.35 6.71
CA MET A 95 6.35 -15.25 5.49
C MET A 95 7.82 -15.58 5.71
N TYR A 96 8.35 -15.22 6.89
CA TYR A 96 9.77 -15.43 7.21
C TYR A 96 10.06 -16.76 7.91
N GLU A 97 9.05 -17.48 8.43
CA GLU A 97 9.24 -18.77 9.12
C GLU A 97 10.12 -19.79 8.35
N PRO A 98 9.96 -19.96 7.02
CA PRO A 98 10.79 -20.90 6.26
C PRO A 98 12.27 -20.49 6.12
N PHE A 99 12.59 -19.22 6.36
CA PHE A 99 13.90 -18.62 6.09
C PHE A 99 14.65 -18.23 7.36
N ASP A 100 13.93 -17.70 8.35
CA ASP A 100 14.46 -17.19 9.62
C ASP A 100 13.37 -17.29 10.70
N SER A 101 13.29 -18.45 11.35
CA SER A 101 12.27 -18.71 12.39
C SER A 101 12.47 -17.87 13.66
N VAL A 102 13.69 -17.39 13.92
CA VAL A 102 13.96 -16.47 15.05
C VAL A 102 13.35 -15.11 14.75
N TYR A 103 13.52 -14.62 13.53
CA TYR A 103 12.90 -13.38 13.08
C TYR A 103 11.39 -13.49 12.99
N ALA A 104 10.87 -14.60 12.44
CA ALA A 104 9.44 -14.88 12.38
C ALA A 104 8.80 -14.82 13.78
N LYS A 105 9.42 -15.46 14.77
CA LYS A 105 8.97 -15.37 16.17
C LYS A 105 8.99 -13.93 16.69
N LYS A 106 10.05 -13.17 16.40
CA LYS A 106 10.16 -11.76 16.80
C LYS A 106 9.02 -10.92 16.22
N CYS A 107 8.67 -11.12 14.94
CA CYS A 107 7.52 -10.48 14.31
C CYS A 107 6.21 -10.85 15.02
N LEU A 108 5.99 -12.13 15.32
CA LEU A 108 4.77 -12.57 16.00
C LEU A 108 4.63 -12.01 17.42
N ASP A 109 5.72 -11.98 18.18
CA ASP A 109 5.74 -11.39 19.53
C ASP A 109 5.38 -9.90 19.47
N ALA A 110 5.94 -9.16 18.51
CA ALA A 110 5.65 -7.75 18.32
C ALA A 110 4.20 -7.48 17.88
N ALA A 111 3.67 -8.28 16.95
CA ALA A 111 2.28 -8.21 16.52
C ALA A 111 1.30 -8.46 17.67
N THR A 112 1.59 -9.48 18.50
CA THR A 112 0.79 -9.81 19.68
C THR A 112 0.78 -8.67 20.68
N LEU A 113 1.94 -8.07 20.93
CA LEU A 113 2.05 -6.93 21.86
C LEU A 113 1.31 -5.68 21.35
N ALA A 114 1.34 -5.41 20.05
CA ALA A 114 0.57 -4.33 19.43
C ALA A 114 -0.94 -4.58 19.53
N TRP A 115 -1.39 -5.83 19.31
CA TRP A 115 -2.78 -6.21 19.52
C TRP A 115 -3.24 -6.02 20.97
N GLU A 116 -2.42 -6.42 21.94
CA GLU A 116 -2.70 -6.20 23.36
C GLU A 116 -2.87 -4.70 23.70
N TRP A 117 -2.07 -3.84 23.07
CA TRP A 117 -2.24 -2.39 23.20
C TRP A 117 -3.59 -1.92 22.65
N LEU A 118 -3.99 -2.39 21.48
CA LEU A 118 -5.29 -2.05 20.86
C LEU A 118 -6.46 -2.47 21.77
N VAL A 119 -6.42 -3.67 22.34
CA VAL A 119 -7.45 -4.16 23.27
C VAL A 119 -7.53 -3.30 24.53
N GLN A 120 -6.39 -2.83 25.05
CA GLN A 120 -6.34 -1.98 26.24
C GLN A 120 -6.73 -0.53 25.97
N HIS A 121 -6.70 -0.09 24.70
CA HIS A 121 -7.02 1.28 24.28
C HIS A 121 -8.12 1.28 23.21
N PRO A 122 -9.36 0.85 23.55
CA PRO A 122 -10.46 0.78 22.58
C PRO A 122 -10.93 2.15 22.07
N ASP A 123 -10.71 3.20 22.87
CA ASP A 123 -11.11 4.59 22.55
C ASP A 123 -9.90 5.48 22.19
N ALA A 124 -8.74 4.87 21.87
CA ALA A 124 -7.59 5.65 21.42
C ALA A 124 -7.96 6.41 20.13
N PRO A 125 -7.67 7.71 20.05
CA PRO A 125 -7.99 8.47 18.86
C PRO A 125 -7.13 7.99 17.68
N GLY A 126 -7.64 8.31 16.49
CA GLY A 126 -6.83 8.38 15.30
C GLY A 126 -5.70 9.40 15.41
N PHE A 127 -5.00 9.64 14.30
CA PHE A 127 -3.88 10.56 14.29
C PHE A 127 -4.25 11.94 13.76
N THR A 128 -3.69 12.97 14.39
CA THR A 128 -3.65 14.34 13.88
C THR A 128 -2.28 14.90 14.25
N ASN A 129 -1.70 15.70 13.36
CA ASN A 129 -0.41 16.30 13.58
C ASN A 129 -0.39 17.13 14.88
N PRO A 130 0.65 16.98 15.73
CA PRO A 130 0.97 17.97 16.74
C PRO A 130 1.16 19.36 16.09
N PRO A 131 0.85 20.47 16.79
CA PRO A 131 0.94 21.82 16.22
C PRO A 131 2.32 22.18 15.65
N GLU A 132 3.38 21.56 16.15
CA GLU A 132 4.76 21.79 15.74
C GLU A 132 5.19 21.02 14.48
N ILE A 133 4.40 20.02 14.05
CA ILE A 133 4.74 19.14 12.93
C ILE A 133 3.89 19.49 11.69
N SER A 134 4.57 19.77 10.58
CA SER A 134 3.96 20.15 9.30
C SER A 134 4.21 19.14 8.17
N THR A 135 4.88 18.02 8.48
CA THR A 135 5.07 16.90 7.53
C THR A 135 3.76 16.14 7.32
N GLY A 136 3.69 15.31 6.27
CA GLY A 136 2.49 14.58 5.85
C GLY A 136 1.76 13.91 7.03
N GLU A 137 0.48 14.21 7.19
CA GLU A 137 -0.27 13.82 8.40
C GLU A 137 -0.58 12.33 8.44
N TYR A 138 -0.95 11.72 7.30
CA TYR A 138 -1.51 10.36 7.26
C TYR A 138 -2.65 10.16 8.30
N GLY A 139 -3.50 11.19 8.42
CA GLY A 139 -4.60 11.21 9.37
C GLY A 139 -5.71 10.26 8.95
N ASP A 140 -6.09 9.38 9.87
CA ASP A 140 -7.32 8.60 9.80
C ASP A 140 -7.98 8.61 11.19
N GLY A 141 -9.30 8.80 11.20
CA GLY A 141 -10.13 8.88 12.40
C GLY A 141 -10.87 7.58 12.72
N ASN A 142 -10.65 6.50 11.97
CA ASN A 142 -11.37 5.26 12.08
C ASN A 142 -10.45 4.04 12.05
N ASP A 143 -10.00 3.58 13.22
CA ASP A 143 -9.10 2.43 13.35
C ASP A 143 -9.77 1.04 13.26
N LYS A 144 -11.05 0.97 12.84
CA LYS A 144 -11.83 -0.28 12.90
C LYS A 144 -11.33 -1.31 11.89
N ASP A 145 -10.90 -0.85 10.73
CA ASP A 145 -10.40 -1.67 9.64
C ASP A 145 -8.97 -2.11 9.87
N GLU A 146 -8.14 -1.30 10.51
CA GLU A 146 -6.78 -1.66 10.92
C GLU A 146 -6.85 -2.74 12.00
N ARG A 147 -7.78 -2.59 12.97
CA ARG A 147 -8.07 -3.65 13.95
C ARG A 147 -8.57 -4.92 13.27
N TYR A 148 -9.44 -4.79 12.26
CA TYR A 148 -9.95 -5.94 11.51
C TYR A 148 -8.82 -6.67 10.76
N TRP A 149 -7.94 -5.93 10.10
CA TRP A 149 -6.78 -6.48 9.42
C TRP A 149 -5.81 -7.15 10.39
N ALA A 150 -5.47 -6.49 11.50
CA ALA A 150 -4.63 -7.05 12.56
C ALA A 150 -5.20 -8.37 13.10
N ALA A 151 -6.50 -8.40 13.43
CA ALA A 151 -7.17 -9.60 13.92
C ALA A 151 -7.13 -10.73 12.87
N ALA A 152 -7.39 -10.42 11.61
CA ALA A 152 -7.41 -11.40 10.54
C ALA A 152 -6.03 -12.00 10.25
N GLU A 153 -4.98 -11.18 10.22
CA GLU A 153 -3.60 -11.67 10.06
C GLU A 153 -3.13 -12.47 11.27
N LEU A 154 -3.42 -12.01 12.50
CA LEU A 154 -3.09 -12.76 13.71
C LEU A 154 -3.82 -14.10 13.77
N TYR A 155 -5.09 -14.14 13.37
CA TYR A 155 -5.84 -15.39 13.25
C TYR A 155 -5.20 -16.31 12.22
N ARG A 156 -4.94 -15.82 11.01
CA ARG A 156 -4.30 -16.59 9.93
C ARG A 156 -2.91 -17.11 10.33
N THR A 157 -2.17 -16.36 11.15
CA THR A 157 -0.83 -16.74 11.61
C THR A 157 -0.83 -17.73 12.75
N THR A 158 -1.80 -17.66 13.67
CA THR A 158 -1.73 -18.40 14.94
C THR A 158 -2.82 -19.45 15.11
N GLY A 159 -3.93 -19.32 14.39
CA GLY A 159 -5.14 -20.13 14.57
C GLY A 159 -5.83 -19.94 15.92
N LYS A 160 -5.46 -18.94 16.73
CA LYS A 160 -6.07 -18.73 18.05
C LYS A 160 -7.48 -18.15 17.92
N GLU A 161 -8.41 -18.74 18.68
CA GLU A 161 -9.84 -18.39 18.66
C GLU A 161 -10.10 -16.93 19.06
N GLU A 162 -9.31 -16.35 19.97
CA GLU A 162 -9.47 -14.96 20.41
C GLU A 162 -9.40 -13.94 19.27
N TYR A 163 -8.55 -14.21 18.27
CA TYR A 163 -8.44 -13.36 17.08
C TYR A 163 -9.59 -13.63 16.11
N HIS A 164 -10.05 -14.88 15.99
CA HIS A 164 -11.21 -15.21 15.16
C HIS A 164 -12.48 -14.56 15.68
N GLU A 165 -12.72 -14.60 16.99
CA GLU A 165 -13.84 -13.91 17.64
C GLU A 165 -13.79 -12.41 17.35
N ALA A 166 -12.60 -11.80 17.39
CA ALA A 166 -12.42 -10.40 17.03
C ALA A 166 -12.74 -10.13 15.55
N VAL A 167 -12.28 -10.98 14.63
CA VAL A 167 -12.62 -10.91 13.20
C VAL A 167 -14.14 -10.96 13.00
N LEU A 168 -14.82 -11.92 13.65
CA LEU A 168 -16.27 -12.10 13.53
C LEU A 168 -17.05 -10.86 13.99
N GLN A 169 -16.58 -10.20 15.05
CA GLN A 169 -17.19 -8.97 15.58
C GLN A 169 -16.89 -7.76 14.68
N LEU A 170 -15.62 -7.55 14.34
CA LEU A 170 -15.16 -6.40 13.55
C LEU A 170 -15.72 -6.42 12.12
N ALA A 171 -15.88 -7.61 11.52
CA ALA A 171 -16.46 -7.74 10.19
C ALA A 171 -17.90 -7.21 10.08
N GLN A 172 -18.64 -7.13 11.19
CA GLN A 172 -19.99 -6.58 11.23
C GLN A 172 -20.03 -5.04 11.20
N LEU A 173 -18.89 -4.39 11.42
CA LEU A 173 -18.82 -2.92 11.48
C LEU A 173 -18.77 -2.33 10.07
N SER A 174 -19.26 -1.08 9.97
CA SER A 174 -19.36 -0.34 8.72
C SER A 174 -18.01 0.27 8.35
N PHE A 175 -17.30 -0.39 7.45
CA PHE A 175 -16.11 0.07 6.72
C PHE A 175 -15.97 -0.78 5.45
N SER A 176 -15.21 -0.31 4.46
CA SER A 176 -15.01 -1.02 3.20
C SER A 176 -14.32 -2.37 3.42
N LYS A 177 -14.88 -3.44 2.84
CA LYS A 177 -14.28 -4.79 2.92
C LYS A 177 -13.39 -5.11 1.72
N SER A 178 -13.19 -4.15 0.80
CA SER A 178 -12.40 -4.29 -0.42
C SER A 178 -11.33 -3.21 -0.59
N SER A 179 -11.33 -2.13 0.21
CA SER A 179 -10.31 -1.09 0.09
C SER A 179 -8.92 -1.60 0.49
N LEU A 180 -7.89 -1.18 -0.27
CA LEU A 180 -6.49 -1.58 -0.09
C LEU A 180 -5.60 -0.38 0.25
N GLY A 181 -5.98 0.36 1.30
CA GLY A 181 -5.17 1.39 1.94
C GLY A 181 -5.19 2.77 1.27
N TRP A 182 -4.33 3.69 1.70
CA TRP A 182 -3.56 3.59 2.96
C TRP A 182 -4.43 3.86 4.19
N ALA A 183 -5.56 4.58 4.03
CA ALA A 183 -6.45 4.94 5.13
C ALA A 183 -7.57 3.91 5.38
N ASP A 184 -7.94 3.11 4.36
CA ASP A 184 -8.99 2.10 4.47
C ASP A 184 -8.38 0.70 4.29
N MET A 185 -8.13 -0.01 5.38
CA MET A 185 -7.35 -1.26 5.39
C MET A 185 -8.19 -2.53 5.34
N GLY A 186 -9.52 -2.39 5.32
CA GLY A 186 -10.44 -3.51 5.48
C GLY A 186 -10.33 -4.61 4.41
N GLY A 187 -9.91 -4.28 3.19
CA GLY A 187 -9.63 -5.26 2.14
C GLY A 187 -8.51 -6.22 2.51
N TYR A 188 -7.43 -5.74 3.16
CA TYR A 188 -6.35 -6.63 3.61
C TYR A 188 -6.83 -7.63 4.66
N GLY A 189 -7.71 -7.21 5.59
CA GLY A 189 -8.35 -8.13 6.54
C GLY A 189 -9.22 -9.19 5.86
N THR A 190 -9.99 -8.79 4.85
CA THR A 190 -10.80 -9.72 4.04
C THR A 190 -9.90 -10.75 3.36
N LEU A 191 -8.79 -10.31 2.76
CA LEU A 191 -7.86 -11.20 2.06
C LEU A 191 -7.16 -12.17 3.01
N ALA A 192 -6.68 -11.70 4.16
CA ALA A 192 -6.11 -12.56 5.18
C ALA A 192 -7.11 -13.66 5.58
N TYR A 193 -8.37 -13.30 5.81
CA TYR A 193 -9.40 -14.27 6.18
C TYR A 193 -9.69 -15.29 5.07
N LEU A 194 -9.85 -14.84 3.82
CA LEU A 194 -10.14 -15.71 2.68
C LEU A 194 -8.97 -16.64 2.34
N LEU A 195 -7.74 -16.15 2.45
CA LEU A 195 -6.52 -16.92 2.21
C LEU A 195 -6.19 -17.91 3.35
N ASN A 196 -6.87 -17.83 4.50
CA ASN A 196 -6.79 -18.87 5.53
C ASN A 196 -7.53 -20.16 5.13
N GLY A 197 -8.43 -20.07 4.14
CA GLY A 197 -9.18 -21.20 3.60
C GLY A 197 -10.50 -21.47 4.35
N GLY A 198 -11.47 -22.04 3.63
CA GLY A 198 -12.85 -22.20 4.12
C GLY A 198 -13.03 -23.23 5.25
N ASP A 199 -12.08 -24.16 5.43
CA ASP A 199 -12.16 -25.19 6.49
C ASP A 199 -11.86 -24.62 7.88
N GLN A 200 -11.11 -23.52 7.95
CA GLN A 200 -10.74 -22.80 9.18
C GLN A 200 -11.49 -21.47 9.29
N ALA A 201 -12.67 -21.37 8.70
CA ALA A 201 -13.44 -20.13 8.68
C ALA A 201 -14.88 -20.37 9.14
N ASP A 202 -15.51 -19.31 9.65
CA ASP A 202 -16.96 -19.27 9.72
C ASP A 202 -17.52 -19.29 8.30
N ARG A 203 -18.35 -20.30 8.01
CA ARG A 203 -18.82 -20.56 6.66
C ARG A 203 -19.64 -19.39 6.08
N ALA A 204 -20.43 -18.73 6.90
CA ALA A 204 -21.30 -17.65 6.45
C ALA A 204 -20.48 -16.40 6.15
N LEU A 205 -19.56 -16.03 7.05
CA LEU A 205 -18.65 -14.91 6.84
C LEU A 205 -17.74 -15.14 5.63
N TYR A 206 -17.14 -16.32 5.51
CA TYR A 206 -16.28 -16.66 4.37
C TYR A 206 -17.02 -16.52 3.04
N ALA A 207 -18.23 -17.08 2.95
CA ALA A 207 -19.05 -16.99 1.75
C ALA A 207 -19.39 -15.53 1.41
N SER A 208 -19.82 -14.74 2.40
CA SER A 208 -20.18 -13.33 2.21
C SER A 208 -18.98 -12.47 1.79
N LEU A 209 -17.81 -12.65 2.40
CA LEU A 209 -16.61 -11.91 2.04
C LEU A 209 -16.11 -12.28 0.64
N LYS A 210 -16.17 -13.57 0.28
CA LYS A 210 -15.80 -14.04 -1.06
C LYS A 210 -16.74 -13.48 -2.11
N GLU A 211 -18.05 -13.52 -1.86
CA GLU A 211 -19.07 -12.93 -2.75
C GLU A 211 -18.81 -11.43 -2.95
N GLY A 212 -18.59 -10.68 -1.86
CA GLY A 212 -18.27 -9.25 -1.94
C GLY A 212 -17.02 -8.93 -2.75
N LEU A 213 -15.95 -9.73 -2.63
CA LEU A 213 -14.74 -9.58 -3.46
C LEU A 213 -15.03 -9.82 -4.95
N LEU A 214 -15.84 -10.83 -5.28
CA LEU A 214 -16.19 -11.16 -6.66
C LEU A 214 -17.12 -10.11 -7.28
N ASP A 215 -18.08 -9.62 -6.51
CA ASP A 215 -18.98 -8.54 -6.93
C ASP A 215 -18.19 -7.26 -7.21
N GLU A 216 -17.21 -6.92 -6.35
CA GLU A 216 -16.32 -5.79 -6.60
C GLU A 216 -15.48 -6.00 -7.86
N GLY A 217 -14.95 -7.20 -8.08
CA GLY A 217 -14.26 -7.56 -9.32
C GLY A 217 -15.14 -7.35 -10.57
N GLU A 218 -16.38 -7.83 -10.57
CA GLU A 218 -17.28 -7.66 -11.72
C GLU A 218 -17.66 -6.18 -11.91
N ARG A 219 -17.89 -5.42 -10.82
CA ARG A 219 -18.11 -3.97 -10.88
C ARG A 219 -16.96 -3.25 -11.58
N LEU A 220 -15.71 -3.60 -11.24
CA LEU A 220 -14.52 -3.02 -11.86
C LEU A 220 -14.40 -3.40 -13.35
N VAL A 221 -14.74 -4.63 -13.72
CA VAL A 221 -14.79 -5.08 -15.12
C VAL A 221 -15.84 -4.32 -15.91
N GLU A 222 -17.06 -4.19 -15.39
CA GLU A 222 -18.14 -3.45 -16.03
C GLU A 222 -17.76 -1.98 -16.25
N GLN A 223 -17.24 -1.33 -15.21
CA GLN A 223 -16.78 0.05 -15.31
C GLN A 223 -15.67 0.22 -16.34
N SER A 224 -14.69 -0.69 -16.38
CA SER A 224 -13.58 -0.62 -17.34
C SER A 224 -14.03 -0.80 -18.80
N ARG A 225 -15.16 -1.46 -19.07
CA ARG A 225 -15.70 -1.60 -20.43
C ARG A 225 -16.28 -0.30 -20.98
N GLU A 226 -16.67 0.61 -20.11
CA GLU A 226 -17.22 1.92 -20.48
C GLU A 226 -16.14 2.98 -20.69
N ASP A 227 -14.92 2.73 -20.20
CA ASP A 227 -13.78 3.64 -20.30
C ASP A 227 -12.99 3.46 -21.61
N GLY A 228 -12.55 4.59 -22.19
CA GLY A 228 -11.79 4.62 -23.45
C GLY A 228 -10.37 4.06 -23.34
N TYR A 229 -9.77 4.07 -22.15
CA TYR A 229 -8.46 3.51 -21.84
C TYR A 229 -8.52 2.15 -21.14
N ARG A 230 -9.75 1.64 -20.93
CA ARG A 230 -10.08 0.35 -20.32
C ARG A 230 -9.67 0.22 -18.86
N ILE A 231 -9.78 1.29 -18.09
CA ILE A 231 -9.53 1.28 -16.65
C ILE A 231 -10.78 1.57 -15.84
N SER A 232 -10.75 1.23 -14.56
CA SER A 232 -11.87 1.35 -13.65
C SER A 232 -11.89 2.69 -12.89
N LEU A 233 -11.36 3.77 -13.44
CA LEU A 233 -11.50 5.10 -12.83
C LEU A 233 -12.68 5.86 -13.44
N LYS A 234 -13.49 6.51 -12.60
CA LYS A 234 -14.42 7.59 -12.97
C LYS A 234 -13.75 8.94 -12.79
N GLU A 235 -14.43 9.99 -13.25
CA GLU A 235 -13.94 11.37 -13.12
C GLU A 235 -13.62 11.74 -11.66
N ASP A 236 -14.42 11.29 -10.69
CA ASP A 236 -14.20 11.56 -9.26
C ASP A 236 -13.06 10.73 -8.65
N ASP A 237 -12.61 9.67 -9.33
CA ASP A 237 -11.54 8.77 -8.85
C ASP A 237 -10.12 9.29 -9.20
N TYR A 238 -10.02 10.36 -9.99
CA TYR A 238 -8.75 11.06 -10.26
C TYR A 238 -8.40 11.98 -9.10
N ILE A 239 -7.93 11.39 -8.00
CA ILE A 239 -7.49 12.04 -6.77
C ILE A 239 -5.96 11.98 -6.62
N TRP A 240 -5.40 12.59 -5.57
CA TRP A 240 -3.98 12.45 -5.23
C TRP A 240 -3.63 10.96 -5.07
N GLY A 241 -2.73 10.48 -5.93
CA GLY A 241 -2.37 9.07 -5.97
C GLY A 241 -3.36 8.20 -6.76
N SER A 242 -4.05 8.75 -7.76
CA SER A 242 -4.98 7.99 -8.62
C SER A 242 -4.34 6.75 -9.26
N ASN A 243 -3.04 6.76 -9.56
CA ASN A 243 -2.34 5.55 -10.04
C ASN A 243 -2.27 4.44 -8.99
N MET A 244 -2.23 4.76 -7.69
CA MET A 244 -2.41 3.78 -6.62
C MET A 244 -3.79 3.14 -6.72
N LEU A 245 -4.84 3.93 -6.94
CA LEU A 245 -6.19 3.41 -7.09
C LEU A 245 -6.32 2.52 -8.33
N VAL A 246 -5.69 2.89 -9.46
CA VAL A 246 -5.59 2.03 -10.66
C VAL A 246 -4.95 0.69 -10.30
N MET A 247 -3.82 0.70 -9.58
CA MET A 247 -3.11 -0.52 -9.22
C MET A 247 -3.82 -1.34 -8.12
N ASN A 248 -4.48 -0.70 -7.15
CA ASN A 248 -5.30 -1.36 -6.15
C ASN A 248 -6.52 -2.06 -6.78
N ASN A 249 -7.18 -1.40 -7.74
CA ASN A 249 -8.27 -2.01 -8.51
C ASN A 249 -7.75 -3.21 -9.33
N ALA A 250 -6.57 -3.09 -9.94
CA ALA A 250 -5.92 -4.21 -10.60
C ALA A 250 -5.58 -5.35 -9.63
N MET A 251 -5.11 -5.06 -8.41
CA MET A 251 -4.93 -6.06 -7.36
C MET A 251 -6.24 -6.79 -7.04
N LEU A 252 -7.35 -6.05 -6.83
CA LEU A 252 -8.66 -6.64 -6.55
C LEU A 252 -9.15 -7.54 -7.68
N LEU A 253 -8.96 -7.13 -8.94
CA LEU A 253 -9.25 -7.95 -10.11
C LEU A 253 -8.44 -9.26 -10.08
N LEU A 254 -7.13 -9.20 -9.82
CA LEU A 254 -6.29 -10.39 -9.72
C LEU A 254 -6.66 -11.30 -8.54
N LEU A 255 -7.15 -10.73 -7.44
CA LEU A 255 -7.66 -11.50 -6.31
C LEU A 255 -9.00 -12.16 -6.65
N ALA A 256 -9.89 -11.47 -7.37
CA ALA A 256 -11.11 -12.06 -7.91
C ALA A 256 -10.80 -13.19 -8.89
N GLU A 257 -9.78 -13.04 -9.76
CA GLU A 257 -9.26 -14.11 -10.61
C GLU A 257 -8.82 -15.31 -9.75
N TYR A 258 -7.97 -15.09 -8.75
CA TYR A 258 -7.45 -16.15 -7.88
C TYR A 258 -8.57 -16.98 -7.22
N PHE A 259 -9.64 -16.33 -6.75
CA PHE A 259 -10.72 -17.00 -6.04
C PHE A 259 -11.83 -17.59 -6.94
N SER A 260 -11.94 -17.14 -8.20
CA SER A 260 -12.96 -17.60 -9.16
C SER A 260 -12.42 -18.51 -10.27
N GLY A 261 -11.16 -18.34 -10.65
CA GLY A 261 -10.55 -18.92 -11.85
C GLY A 261 -10.96 -18.23 -13.16
N ASP A 262 -11.68 -17.10 -13.13
CA ASP A 262 -12.11 -16.38 -14.33
C ASP A 262 -10.99 -15.44 -14.83
N SER A 263 -10.39 -15.80 -15.97
CA SER A 263 -9.26 -15.04 -16.54
C SER A 263 -9.64 -13.65 -17.03
N ARG A 264 -10.94 -13.33 -17.22
CA ARG A 264 -11.39 -11.99 -17.61
C ARG A 264 -10.94 -10.92 -16.62
N PHE A 265 -10.83 -11.27 -15.33
CA PHE A 265 -10.33 -10.34 -14.32
C PHE A 265 -8.84 -10.03 -14.54
N ALA A 266 -8.03 -11.03 -14.87
CA ALA A 266 -6.62 -10.81 -15.21
C ALA A 266 -6.44 -10.00 -16.50
N ASP A 267 -7.27 -10.24 -17.53
CA ASP A 267 -7.25 -9.42 -18.75
C ASP A 267 -7.56 -7.94 -18.44
N CYS A 268 -8.53 -7.68 -17.56
CA CYS A 268 -8.87 -6.33 -17.10
C CYS A 268 -7.75 -5.70 -16.25
N ALA A 269 -7.10 -6.47 -15.38
CA ALA A 269 -5.95 -5.99 -14.60
C ALA A 269 -4.75 -5.65 -15.49
N LEU A 270 -4.53 -6.39 -16.57
CA LEU A 270 -3.48 -6.08 -17.56
C LEU A 270 -3.77 -4.74 -18.27
N ASP A 271 -5.04 -4.44 -18.52
CA ASP A 271 -5.45 -3.16 -19.07
C ASP A 271 -5.12 -1.97 -18.15
N HIS A 272 -5.17 -2.15 -16.82
CA HIS A 272 -4.72 -1.17 -15.84
C HIS A 272 -3.21 -0.98 -15.88
N LEU A 273 -2.45 -2.07 -16.02
CA LEU A 273 -1.00 -1.99 -16.19
C LEU A 273 -0.62 -1.27 -17.50
N HIS A 274 -1.34 -1.50 -18.60
CA HIS A 274 -1.13 -0.76 -19.85
C HIS A 274 -1.35 0.75 -19.67
N TYR A 275 -2.36 1.16 -18.91
CA TYR A 275 -2.61 2.57 -18.61
C TYR A 275 -1.43 3.21 -17.85
N LEU A 276 -0.93 2.52 -16.81
CA LEU A 276 0.21 2.98 -16.01
C LEU A 276 1.46 3.19 -16.90
N MET A 277 1.64 2.32 -17.90
CA MET A 277 2.82 2.26 -18.77
C MET A 277 2.70 3.08 -20.07
N GLY A 278 1.66 3.88 -20.26
CA GLY A 278 1.56 4.79 -21.41
C GLY A 278 0.22 4.80 -22.16
N ARG A 279 -0.67 3.85 -21.92
CA ARG A 279 -2.00 3.83 -22.57
C ARG A 279 -2.99 4.74 -21.84
N ASN A 280 -2.69 6.03 -21.86
CA ASN A 280 -3.48 7.09 -21.27
C ASN A 280 -3.52 8.31 -22.18
N ILE A 281 -4.33 9.32 -21.82
CA ILE A 281 -4.54 10.51 -22.65
C ILE A 281 -3.29 11.39 -22.83
N LEU A 282 -2.31 11.24 -21.94
CA LEU A 282 -1.07 12.01 -21.97
C LEU A 282 0.05 11.29 -22.72
N ASP A 283 -0.16 10.02 -23.09
CA ASP A 283 0.84 9.15 -23.71
C ASP A 283 2.15 9.16 -22.90
N ILE A 284 2.02 9.05 -21.58
CA ILE A 284 3.13 9.05 -20.62
C ILE A 284 3.16 7.76 -19.82
N SER A 285 4.34 7.16 -19.66
CA SER A 285 4.55 6.13 -18.66
C SER A 285 4.74 6.82 -17.31
N TYR A 286 3.86 6.50 -16.36
CA TYR A 286 3.93 7.04 -15.00
C TYR A 286 5.04 6.39 -14.15
N VAL A 287 5.91 5.58 -14.77
CA VAL A 287 7.04 4.92 -14.11
C VAL A 287 8.34 5.51 -14.64
N THR A 288 9.14 6.09 -13.75
CA THR A 288 10.43 6.70 -14.11
C THR A 288 11.36 5.69 -14.78
N GLY A 289 12.07 6.10 -15.84
CA GLY A 289 13.03 5.25 -16.54
C GLY A 289 12.45 4.11 -17.40
N PHE A 290 11.11 3.96 -17.48
CA PHE A 290 10.47 2.90 -18.28
C PHE A 290 9.51 3.45 -19.33
N GLY A 291 9.57 2.88 -20.53
CA GLY A 291 8.73 3.29 -21.68
C GLY A 291 9.39 4.36 -22.55
N ASN A 292 8.70 4.78 -23.61
CA ASN A 292 9.23 5.74 -24.58
C ASN A 292 9.10 7.20 -24.11
N ARG A 293 8.17 7.47 -23.19
CA ARG A 293 7.90 8.77 -22.58
C ARG A 293 7.69 8.58 -21.07
N PRO A 294 8.73 8.22 -20.31
CA PRO A 294 8.64 8.11 -18.85
C PRO A 294 8.47 9.49 -18.22
N VAL A 295 7.99 9.50 -16.97
CA VAL A 295 8.17 10.62 -16.05
C VAL A 295 9.67 10.93 -15.89
N MET A 296 10.03 12.20 -16.04
CA MET A 296 11.43 12.68 -15.97
C MET A 296 11.66 13.66 -14.82
N HIS A 297 10.62 14.30 -14.29
CA HIS A 297 10.73 15.34 -13.28
C HIS A 297 9.84 15.06 -12.06
N PRO A 298 10.01 13.91 -11.38
CA PRO A 298 9.21 13.59 -10.20
C PRO A 298 9.48 14.58 -9.05
N HIS A 299 8.46 14.85 -8.23
CA HIS A 299 8.65 15.47 -6.91
C HIS A 299 9.33 14.46 -5.98
N HIS A 300 10.64 14.31 -6.12
CA HIS A 300 11.45 13.33 -5.40
C HIS A 300 12.83 13.91 -5.09
N ARG A 301 13.06 14.24 -3.82
CA ARG A 301 14.26 14.97 -3.36
C ARG A 301 15.59 14.39 -3.87
N PRO A 302 15.87 13.07 -3.75
CA PRO A 302 17.09 12.50 -4.31
C PRO A 302 17.25 12.77 -5.82
N SER A 303 16.18 12.64 -6.61
CA SER A 303 16.25 12.86 -8.07
C SER A 303 16.36 14.34 -8.48
N VAL A 304 16.01 15.27 -7.59
CA VAL A 304 16.19 16.70 -7.82
C VAL A 304 17.59 17.14 -7.36
N GLY A 305 18.02 16.66 -6.19
CA GLY A 305 19.27 17.05 -5.53
C GLY A 305 20.53 16.37 -6.07
N ASP A 306 20.44 15.19 -6.69
CA ASP A 306 21.63 14.43 -7.15
C ASP A 306 22.28 15.02 -8.42
N HIS A 307 21.61 15.96 -9.09
CA HIS A 307 22.01 16.55 -10.36
C HIS A 307 22.24 15.55 -11.51
N VAL A 308 21.64 14.37 -11.41
CA VAL A 308 21.59 13.38 -12.49
C VAL A 308 20.42 13.73 -13.41
N VAL A 309 20.63 13.62 -14.73
CA VAL A 309 19.60 13.97 -15.72
C VAL A 309 18.39 13.03 -15.64
N ASP A 310 18.65 11.74 -15.48
CA ASP A 310 17.61 10.73 -15.37
C ASP A 310 17.25 10.55 -13.88
N PRO A 311 15.95 10.60 -13.51
CA PRO A 311 15.55 10.35 -12.13
C PRO A 311 15.82 8.90 -11.72
N VAL A 312 15.75 8.62 -10.43
CA VAL A 312 15.81 7.26 -9.90
C VAL A 312 14.75 6.40 -10.62
N PRO A 313 15.12 5.29 -11.27
CA PRO A 313 14.21 4.52 -12.12
C PRO A 313 13.25 3.65 -11.29
N GLY A 314 12.12 3.29 -11.89
CA GLY A 314 11.14 2.36 -11.31
C GLY A 314 10.18 2.98 -10.30
N LEU A 315 10.20 4.30 -10.12
CA LEU A 315 9.29 5.00 -9.21
C LEU A 315 7.95 5.24 -9.88
N VAL A 316 6.86 4.87 -9.20
CA VAL A 316 5.49 5.10 -9.66
C VAL A 316 5.04 6.48 -9.20
N SER A 317 4.73 7.33 -10.17
CA SER A 317 4.17 8.66 -9.94
C SER A 317 2.70 8.60 -9.51
N GLY A 318 2.26 9.57 -8.72
CA GLY A 318 0.89 9.65 -8.20
C GLY A 318 -0.19 9.64 -9.27
N GLY A 319 0.08 10.25 -10.43
CA GLY A 319 -0.83 10.29 -11.57
C GLY A 319 -1.81 11.47 -11.52
N PRO A 320 -2.78 11.50 -12.44
CA PRO A 320 -3.65 12.66 -12.57
C PRO A 320 -4.53 12.89 -11.34
N ASP A 321 -4.61 14.13 -10.88
CA ASP A 321 -5.41 14.56 -9.74
C ASP A 321 -6.22 15.82 -10.10
N ARG A 322 -7.54 15.72 -10.01
CA ARG A 322 -8.47 16.83 -10.28
C ARG A 322 -8.53 17.87 -9.16
N GLY A 323 -7.95 17.59 -7.99
CA GLY A 323 -8.03 18.39 -6.78
C GLY A 323 -7.25 19.71 -6.83
N LEU A 324 -6.22 19.78 -7.68
CA LEU A 324 -5.35 20.95 -7.88
C LEU A 324 -4.74 21.48 -6.55
N TYR A 325 -4.05 20.61 -5.81
CA TYR A 325 -3.56 20.93 -4.46
C TYR A 325 -2.24 21.69 -4.40
N ASP A 326 -1.57 21.93 -5.53
CA ASP A 326 -0.32 22.69 -5.60
C ASP A 326 -0.39 23.85 -6.62
N GLU A 327 0.38 24.91 -6.37
CA GLU A 327 0.34 26.14 -7.16
C GLU A 327 0.67 25.91 -8.64
N TYR A 328 1.61 24.99 -8.92
CA TYR A 328 2.01 24.65 -10.29
C TYR A 328 0.85 24.02 -11.06
N VAL A 329 0.17 23.05 -10.46
CA VAL A 329 -0.99 22.37 -11.04
C VAL A 329 -2.15 23.34 -11.26
N VAL A 330 -2.42 24.24 -10.31
CA VAL A 330 -3.45 25.28 -10.48
C VAL A 330 -3.14 26.15 -11.71
N GLU A 331 -1.90 26.63 -11.83
CA GLU A 331 -1.49 27.50 -12.95
C GLU A 331 -1.60 26.80 -14.31
N HIS A 332 -1.20 25.53 -14.40
CA HIS A 332 -1.01 24.85 -15.70
C HIS A 332 -2.19 23.95 -16.11
N LEU A 333 -2.98 23.46 -15.15
CA LEU A 333 -3.95 22.38 -15.37
C LEU A 333 -5.40 22.78 -15.03
N GLN A 334 -5.63 23.96 -14.45
CA GLN A 334 -6.98 24.43 -14.16
C GLN A 334 -7.88 24.41 -15.42
N GLY A 335 -9.05 23.78 -15.29
CA GLY A 335 -10.03 23.65 -16.37
C GLY A 335 -9.78 22.50 -17.34
N LYS A 336 -8.72 21.69 -17.14
CA LYS A 336 -8.55 20.44 -17.89
C LYS A 336 -9.50 19.35 -17.39
N PRO A 337 -9.85 18.37 -18.24
CA PRO A 337 -10.49 17.13 -17.81
C PRO A 337 -9.63 16.39 -16.79
N ALA A 338 -10.27 15.67 -15.85
CA ALA A 338 -9.58 15.01 -14.72
C ALA A 338 -8.41 14.11 -15.15
N ALA A 339 -8.59 13.28 -16.19
CA ALA A 339 -7.54 12.41 -16.72
C ALA A 339 -6.34 13.15 -17.35
N GLN A 340 -6.47 14.46 -17.62
CA GLN A 340 -5.40 15.33 -18.12
C GLN A 340 -4.76 16.20 -17.02
N CYS A 341 -5.22 16.10 -15.77
CA CYS A 341 -4.69 16.87 -14.64
C CYS A 341 -3.42 16.22 -14.07
N PHE A 342 -2.37 16.13 -14.88
CA PHE A 342 -1.05 15.66 -14.47
C PHE A 342 0.04 16.53 -15.11
N ALA A 343 1.09 16.81 -14.36
CA ALA A 343 2.25 17.56 -14.83
C ALA A 343 3.54 16.82 -14.48
N ASP A 344 4.35 16.51 -15.50
CA ASP A 344 5.72 16.01 -15.28
C ASP A 344 6.64 17.17 -14.89
N HIS A 345 6.52 17.62 -13.64
CA HIS A 345 7.26 18.74 -13.09
C HIS A 345 7.52 18.55 -11.59
N GLU A 346 8.73 18.88 -11.15
CA GLU A 346 9.19 18.63 -9.78
C GLU A 346 8.39 19.40 -8.71
N LEU A 347 7.77 20.53 -9.08
CA LEU A 347 6.90 21.31 -8.19
C LEU A 347 5.47 20.75 -8.06
N SER A 348 5.09 19.76 -8.88
CA SER A 348 3.76 19.16 -8.84
C SER A 348 3.70 17.98 -7.88
N TYR A 349 3.73 18.24 -6.57
CA TYR A 349 3.65 17.15 -5.59
C TYR A 349 2.29 16.42 -5.63
N SER A 350 1.20 17.10 -5.98
CA SER A 350 -0.13 16.46 -5.95
C SER A 350 -0.37 15.49 -7.11
N THR A 351 0.38 15.63 -8.21
CA THR A 351 0.25 14.74 -9.37
C THR A 351 1.50 13.90 -9.65
N ASN A 352 2.69 14.37 -9.22
CA ASN A 352 3.97 13.80 -9.64
C ASN A 352 4.97 13.50 -8.50
N GLU A 353 4.50 13.41 -7.26
CA GLU A 353 5.26 12.79 -6.17
C GLU A 353 5.45 11.28 -6.42
N VAL A 354 6.20 10.63 -5.54
CA VAL A 354 6.42 9.17 -5.51
C VAL A 354 6.26 8.66 -4.08
N THR A 355 5.77 7.44 -3.90
CA THR A 355 5.67 6.83 -2.57
C THR A 355 5.89 5.31 -2.62
N ILE A 356 6.32 4.73 -1.50
CA ILE A 356 6.48 3.27 -1.37
C ILE A 356 5.16 2.51 -1.56
N TYR A 357 4.03 3.11 -1.18
CA TYR A 357 2.70 2.48 -1.23
C TYR A 357 1.98 2.69 -2.57
N TRP A 358 2.55 3.49 -3.49
CA TRP A 358 2.15 3.51 -4.91
C TRP A 358 2.91 2.46 -5.71
N ASN A 359 4.18 2.25 -5.38
CA ASN A 359 4.99 1.18 -5.95
C ASN A 359 4.52 -0.22 -5.54
N SER A 360 4.12 -0.42 -4.29
CA SER A 360 3.78 -1.75 -3.76
C SER A 360 2.62 -2.47 -4.50
N PRO A 361 1.49 -1.83 -4.86
CA PRO A 361 0.47 -2.50 -5.66
C PRO A 361 0.92 -2.74 -7.11
N ALA A 362 1.75 -1.85 -7.68
CA ALA A 362 2.33 -2.07 -9.01
C ALA A 362 3.26 -3.30 -9.03
N VAL A 363 4.05 -3.53 -7.98
CA VAL A 363 4.87 -4.75 -7.83
C VAL A 363 3.99 -6.00 -7.76
N PHE A 364 2.86 -5.96 -7.04
CA PHE A 364 1.92 -7.09 -7.01
C PHE A 364 1.35 -7.40 -8.39
N VAL A 365 0.87 -6.37 -9.09
CA VAL A 365 0.23 -6.53 -10.41
C VAL A 365 1.24 -7.02 -11.45
N THR A 366 2.44 -6.44 -11.48
CA THR A 366 3.50 -6.87 -12.41
C THR A 366 3.98 -8.29 -12.13
N ALA A 367 4.07 -8.71 -10.86
CA ALA A 367 4.45 -10.08 -10.50
C ALA A 367 3.53 -11.15 -11.12
N ARG A 368 2.21 -10.87 -11.22
CA ARG A 368 1.26 -11.77 -11.88
C ARG A 368 1.56 -11.98 -13.37
N PHE A 369 2.11 -10.98 -14.05
CA PHE A 369 2.41 -11.02 -15.48
C PHE A 369 3.88 -11.32 -15.79
N ASN A 370 4.73 -11.38 -14.76
CA ASN A 370 6.13 -11.77 -14.85
C ASN A 370 6.31 -13.24 -14.44
N GLN A 371 5.69 -14.15 -15.20
CA GLN A 371 5.72 -15.60 -14.94
C GLN A 371 6.62 -16.37 -15.91
#